data_AF-A0A5P9F9R6-F1
#
_entry.id   AF-A0A5P9F9R6-F1
#
_cell.length_a   1.000
_cell.length_b   1.000
_cell.length_c   1.000
_cell.angle_alpha   90.00
_cell.angle_beta   90.00
_cell.angle_gamma   90.00
#
_symmetry.space_group_name_H-M   'P 1'
#
loop_
_entity.id
_entity.type
_entity.pdbx_description
1 polymer ?
#
loop_
_entity_poly.entity_id
_entity_poly.type
_entity_poly.pdbx_seq_one_letter_code
_entity_poly.pdbx_strand_id
1 'polypeptide(L)'
;MTICALVVAAGRGTRAGGDLPKQWQRVAGRSVLEHTIAAFRAAPRVDRIALVLHPDDMDRAAGFRARGILVASGGADRAASVRAGLAVLPDTGKVLIHDAARCCVPQAVIAGVIAALEGCDAAAPGLAVTDALWRGDGREVTGTQDRKGLFAAQTPQGFDLALIRAAHAAYDGPAADDVAVARAAGHAVVITPGDADNIKITTPGDFARAARLLEDRMDIRTGNGFDVHAFGPGDHVTLCGVDIAHSHGLVGHSDADVGMHTVTDAIYGALARGDIGQHFPPSDPQWKGAASEIFLRHAAGLAAEAGFTLTHVDCTLICEAPKIGPHAPEMRRVMAGLLGIDEDRVSVKATTSERLGFTGREEGIACMATATLVKS
;
A
#
# COMPACT_ATOMS: atom_id res chain seq x y z
N MET A 1 -29.18 0.13 0.56
CA MET A 1 -29.30 0.06 -0.91
C MET A 1 -28.03 -0.59 -1.44
N THR A 2 -28.13 -1.60 -2.30
CA THR A 2 -26.94 -2.28 -2.84
C THR A 2 -26.28 -1.44 -3.92
N ILE A 3 -24.95 -1.29 -3.86
CA ILE A 3 -24.13 -0.61 -4.85
C ILE A 3 -23.15 -1.62 -5.45
N CYS A 4 -23.21 -1.76 -6.76
CA CYS A 4 -22.32 -2.65 -7.51
C CYS A 4 -21.27 -1.83 -8.28
N ALA A 5 -20.06 -2.34 -8.41
CA ALA A 5 -19.10 -1.86 -9.39
C ALA A 5 -19.10 -2.81 -10.60
N LEU A 6 -19.17 -2.25 -11.81
CA LEU A 6 -19.03 -3.00 -13.06
C LEU A 6 -17.74 -2.57 -13.76
N VAL A 7 -16.71 -3.40 -13.68
CA VAL A 7 -15.42 -3.16 -14.34
C VAL A 7 -15.42 -3.78 -15.73
N VAL A 8 -15.29 -2.96 -16.76
CA VAL A 8 -15.30 -3.41 -18.17
C VAL A 8 -13.86 -3.55 -18.67
N ALA A 9 -13.44 -4.79 -18.90
CA ALA A 9 -12.09 -5.18 -19.33
C ALA A 9 -12.08 -6.02 -20.63
N ALA A 10 -13.15 -5.93 -21.42
CA ALA A 10 -13.28 -6.72 -22.66
C ALA A 10 -12.56 -6.12 -23.88
N GLY A 11 -12.05 -4.89 -23.81
CA GLY A 11 -11.30 -4.29 -24.92
C GLY A 11 -9.89 -4.88 -25.05
N ARG A 12 -9.40 -5.08 -26.28
CA ARG A 12 -8.02 -5.55 -26.52
C ARG A 12 -6.95 -4.47 -26.37
N GLY A 13 -7.30 -3.19 -26.55
CA GLY A 13 -6.42 -2.08 -26.18
C GLY A 13 -5.16 -1.90 -27.06
N THR A 14 -5.22 -2.22 -28.35
CA THR A 14 -4.08 -2.23 -29.29
C THR A 14 -3.23 -0.95 -29.32
N ARG A 15 -3.82 0.21 -29.05
CA ARG A 15 -3.12 1.52 -29.01
C ARG A 15 -2.14 1.69 -27.86
N ALA A 16 -2.30 0.92 -26.78
CA ALA A 16 -1.44 1.01 -25.60
C ALA A 16 -0.06 0.37 -25.83
N GLY A 17 0.11 -0.40 -26.92
CA GLY A 17 1.33 -1.17 -27.19
C GLY A 17 1.53 -2.34 -26.23
N GLY A 18 2.61 -3.10 -26.45
CA GLY A 18 2.97 -4.28 -25.65
C GLY A 18 2.36 -5.60 -26.15
N ASP A 19 2.87 -6.71 -25.61
CA ASP A 19 2.52 -8.07 -26.05
C ASP A 19 1.20 -8.59 -25.46
N LEU A 20 0.73 -7.96 -24.37
CA LEU A 20 -0.51 -8.32 -23.68
C LEU A 20 -1.55 -7.20 -23.79
N PRO A 21 -2.85 -7.52 -23.79
CA PRO A 21 -3.90 -6.51 -23.61
C PRO A 21 -3.62 -5.68 -22.36
N LYS A 22 -3.81 -4.36 -22.47
CA LYS A 22 -3.36 -3.38 -21.45
C LYS A 22 -3.83 -3.66 -20.02
N GLN A 23 -5.02 -4.24 -19.85
CA GLN A 23 -5.56 -4.63 -18.54
C GLN A 23 -4.71 -5.68 -17.82
N TRP A 24 -3.92 -6.47 -18.55
CA TRP A 24 -3.04 -7.52 -18.02
C TRP A 24 -1.59 -7.08 -17.84
N GLN A 25 -1.20 -5.93 -18.39
CA GLN A 25 0.15 -5.40 -18.23
C GLN A 25 0.37 -4.92 -16.78
N ARG A 26 1.61 -5.01 -16.29
CA ARG A 26 1.96 -4.66 -14.91
C ARG A 26 2.31 -3.17 -14.77
N VAL A 27 1.85 -2.57 -13.68
CA VAL A 27 2.13 -1.21 -13.22
C VAL A 27 2.33 -1.29 -11.71
N ALA A 28 3.39 -0.70 -11.16
CA ALA A 28 3.67 -0.70 -9.71
C ALA A 28 3.47 -2.10 -9.06
N GLY A 29 4.04 -3.14 -9.67
CA GLY A 29 4.01 -4.51 -9.14
C GLY A 29 2.69 -5.29 -9.29
N ARG A 30 1.59 -4.73 -9.81
CA ARG A 30 0.32 -5.46 -10.05
C ARG A 30 -0.19 -5.22 -11.46
N SER A 31 -1.11 -6.04 -11.98
CA SER A 31 -1.74 -5.74 -13.27
C SER A 31 -2.64 -4.49 -13.17
N VAL A 32 -2.82 -3.79 -14.30
CA VAL A 32 -3.76 -2.65 -14.40
C VAL A 32 -5.14 -3.04 -13.87
N LEU A 33 -5.65 -4.23 -14.24
CA LEU A 33 -6.94 -4.71 -13.76
C LEU A 33 -6.98 -4.96 -12.25
N GLU A 34 -5.91 -5.52 -11.67
CA GLU A 34 -5.84 -5.77 -10.22
C GLU A 34 -5.87 -4.47 -9.42
N HIS A 35 -5.19 -3.42 -9.89
CA HIS A 35 -5.26 -2.09 -9.28
C HIS A 35 -6.69 -1.53 -9.31
N THR A 36 -7.36 -1.59 -10.46
CA THR A 36 -8.75 -1.16 -10.59
C THR A 36 -9.67 -1.92 -9.63
N ILE A 37 -9.55 -3.25 -9.55
CA ILE A 37 -10.35 -4.06 -8.64
C ILE A 37 -10.04 -3.73 -7.18
N ALA A 38 -8.77 -3.52 -6.82
CA ALA A 38 -8.37 -3.13 -5.47
C ALA A 38 -9.00 -1.78 -5.06
N ALA A 39 -9.05 -0.80 -5.96
CA ALA A 39 -9.68 0.49 -5.70
C ALA A 39 -11.17 0.34 -5.34
N PHE A 40 -11.94 -0.48 -6.07
CA PHE A 40 -13.35 -0.72 -5.75
C PHE A 40 -13.55 -1.60 -4.51
N ARG A 41 -12.63 -2.52 -4.20
CA ARG A 41 -12.68 -3.30 -2.96
C ARG A 41 -12.45 -2.45 -1.71
N ALA A 42 -11.58 -1.44 -1.82
CA ALA A 42 -11.30 -0.52 -0.72
C ALA A 42 -12.40 0.52 -0.48
N ALA A 43 -13.34 0.68 -1.42
CA ALA A 43 -14.43 1.64 -1.31
C ALA A 43 -15.52 1.13 -0.31
N PRO A 44 -15.75 1.80 0.84
CA PRO A 44 -16.58 1.27 1.94
C PRO A 44 -18.04 0.97 1.62
N ARG A 45 -18.56 1.44 0.49
CA ARG A 45 -19.97 1.33 0.09
C ARG A 45 -20.20 0.49 -1.16
N VAL A 46 -19.17 -0.16 -1.70
CA VAL A 46 -19.30 -1.04 -2.86
C VAL A 46 -19.51 -2.47 -2.36
N ASP A 47 -20.73 -2.98 -2.50
CA ASP A 47 -21.12 -4.30 -1.97
C ASP A 47 -20.68 -5.46 -2.86
N ARG A 48 -20.65 -5.23 -4.18
CA ARG A 48 -20.37 -6.28 -5.18
C ARG A 48 -19.56 -5.73 -6.33
N ILE A 49 -18.71 -6.58 -6.90
CA ILE A 49 -17.94 -6.27 -8.11
C ILE A 49 -18.30 -7.29 -9.19
N ALA A 50 -18.66 -6.78 -10.36
CA ALA A 50 -18.74 -7.52 -11.60
C ALA A 50 -17.59 -7.11 -12.52
N LEU A 51 -17.08 -8.09 -13.27
CA LEU A 51 -15.97 -7.96 -14.19
C LEU A 51 -16.39 -8.52 -15.55
N VAL A 52 -16.19 -7.75 -16.60
CA VAL A 52 -16.39 -8.20 -17.98
C VAL A 52 -15.03 -8.44 -18.62
N LEU A 53 -14.75 -9.69 -19.00
CA LEU A 53 -13.51 -10.07 -19.69
C LEU A 53 -13.76 -10.26 -21.19
N HIS A 54 -12.71 -10.13 -22.00
CA HIS A 54 -12.80 -10.54 -23.40
C HIS A 54 -13.02 -12.07 -23.47
N PRO A 55 -13.78 -12.61 -24.44
CA PRO A 55 -13.98 -14.06 -24.59
C PRO A 55 -12.69 -14.88 -24.50
N ASP A 56 -11.64 -14.45 -25.19
CA ASP A 56 -10.32 -15.10 -25.20
C ASP A 56 -9.56 -15.05 -23.86
N ASP A 57 -9.98 -14.22 -22.90
CA ASP A 57 -9.34 -14.08 -21.58
C ASP A 57 -10.16 -14.79 -20.46
N MET A 58 -11.18 -15.56 -20.83
CA MET A 58 -12.10 -16.21 -19.89
C MET A 58 -11.46 -17.35 -19.09
N ASP A 59 -10.31 -17.86 -19.52
CA ASP A 59 -9.48 -18.79 -18.75
C ASP A 59 -9.06 -18.19 -17.39
N ARG A 60 -8.88 -16.87 -17.33
CA ARG A 60 -8.52 -16.13 -16.10
C ARG A 60 -9.72 -15.91 -15.15
N ALA A 61 -10.95 -16.16 -15.60
CA ALA A 61 -12.16 -15.87 -14.82
C ALA A 61 -12.22 -16.63 -13.48
N ALA A 62 -11.70 -17.87 -13.44
CA ALA A 62 -11.72 -18.70 -12.25
C ALA A 62 -11.05 -18.02 -11.03
N GLY A 63 -9.91 -17.35 -11.26
CA GLY A 63 -9.17 -16.64 -10.21
C GLY A 63 -9.94 -15.46 -9.62
N PHE A 64 -10.77 -14.78 -10.41
CA PHE A 64 -11.62 -13.68 -9.93
C PHE A 64 -12.88 -14.20 -9.23
N ARG A 65 -13.51 -15.25 -9.78
CA ARG A 65 -14.67 -15.91 -9.17
C ARG A 65 -14.36 -16.47 -7.79
N ALA A 66 -13.19 -17.09 -7.62
CA ALA A 66 -12.71 -17.58 -6.33
C ALA A 66 -12.57 -16.47 -5.27
N ARG A 67 -12.41 -15.21 -5.69
CA ARG A 67 -12.36 -14.03 -4.82
C ARG A 67 -13.71 -13.32 -4.68
N GLY A 68 -14.82 -13.96 -5.08
CA GLY A 68 -16.18 -13.44 -4.97
C GLY A 68 -16.59 -12.42 -6.04
N ILE A 69 -15.85 -12.31 -7.15
CA ILE A 69 -16.19 -11.37 -8.24
C ILE A 69 -17.10 -12.07 -9.25
N LEU A 70 -18.18 -11.40 -9.64
CA LEU A 70 -19.06 -11.86 -10.72
C LEU A 70 -18.35 -11.65 -12.06
N VAL A 71 -18.27 -12.67 -12.92
CA VAL A 71 -17.54 -12.55 -14.19
C VAL A 71 -18.45 -12.89 -15.37
N ALA A 72 -18.53 -11.96 -16.32
CA ALA A 72 -19.23 -12.09 -17.58
C ALA A 72 -18.24 -12.06 -18.76
N SER A 73 -18.60 -12.75 -19.86
CA SER A 73 -17.90 -12.62 -21.13
C SER A 73 -18.39 -11.38 -21.87
N GLY A 74 -17.48 -10.59 -22.41
CA GLY A 74 -17.76 -9.42 -23.20
C GLY A 74 -18.34 -9.74 -24.57
N GLY A 75 -18.86 -8.71 -25.24
CA GLY A 75 -19.41 -8.79 -26.59
C GLY A 75 -18.49 -8.16 -27.65
N ALA A 76 -19.01 -8.05 -28.88
CA ALA A 76 -18.26 -7.51 -30.03
C ALA A 76 -17.83 -6.04 -29.86
N ASP A 77 -18.56 -5.27 -29.05
CA ASP A 77 -18.26 -3.87 -28.75
C ASP A 77 -18.41 -3.56 -27.25
N ARG A 78 -18.14 -2.30 -26.89
CA ARG A 78 -18.23 -1.83 -25.50
C ARG A 78 -19.67 -1.92 -24.97
N ALA A 79 -20.68 -1.57 -25.76
CA ALA A 79 -22.07 -1.57 -25.32
C ALA A 79 -22.57 -3.00 -25.04
N ALA A 80 -22.27 -3.95 -25.92
CA ALA A 80 -22.55 -5.37 -25.72
C ALA A 80 -21.83 -5.92 -24.48
N SER A 81 -20.58 -5.50 -24.25
CA SER A 81 -19.82 -5.87 -23.04
C SER A 81 -20.45 -5.31 -21.77
N VAL A 82 -20.90 -4.05 -21.78
CA VAL A 82 -21.63 -3.45 -20.66
C VAL A 82 -22.95 -4.18 -20.41
N ARG A 83 -23.75 -4.47 -21.45
CA ARG A 83 -25.00 -5.26 -21.32
C ARG A 83 -24.77 -6.63 -20.68
N ALA A 84 -23.74 -7.35 -21.11
CA ALA A 84 -23.39 -8.65 -20.53
C ALA A 84 -22.98 -8.52 -19.06
N GLY A 85 -22.23 -7.47 -18.72
CA GLY A 85 -21.86 -7.14 -17.34
C GLY A 85 -23.04 -6.73 -16.46
N LEU A 86 -23.96 -5.94 -16.97
CA LEU A 86 -25.20 -5.60 -16.28
C LEU A 86 -26.01 -6.88 -16.04
N ALA A 87 -26.15 -7.78 -17.01
CA ALA A 87 -26.96 -9.00 -16.89
C ALA A 87 -26.59 -9.91 -15.70
N VAL A 88 -25.36 -9.84 -15.17
CA VAL A 88 -24.93 -10.63 -14.00
C VAL A 88 -25.14 -9.91 -12.65
N LEU A 89 -25.46 -8.62 -12.66
CA LEU A 89 -25.75 -7.84 -11.45
C LEU A 89 -27.20 -8.07 -10.96
N PRO A 90 -27.52 -7.73 -9.70
CA PRO A 90 -28.89 -7.75 -9.19
C PRO A 90 -29.87 -6.89 -10.01
N ASP A 91 -31.17 -7.15 -9.85
CA ASP A 91 -32.23 -6.41 -10.56
C ASP A 91 -32.39 -4.96 -10.06
N THR A 92 -32.11 -4.71 -8.78
CA THR A 92 -32.27 -3.40 -8.14
C THR A 92 -31.01 -2.95 -7.42
N GLY A 93 -30.87 -1.64 -7.22
CA GLY A 93 -29.71 -1.00 -6.59
C GLY A 93 -29.06 0.04 -7.50
N LYS A 94 -27.81 0.39 -7.22
CA LYS A 94 -27.00 1.29 -8.06
C LYS A 94 -25.81 0.54 -8.67
N VAL A 95 -25.30 1.03 -9.80
CA VAL A 95 -24.09 0.51 -10.44
C VAL A 95 -23.11 1.64 -10.79
N LEU A 96 -21.83 1.39 -10.54
CA LEU A 96 -20.70 2.20 -10.95
C LEU A 96 -19.99 1.50 -12.13
N ILE A 97 -20.24 1.93 -13.36
CA ILE A 97 -19.62 1.37 -14.57
C ILE A 97 -18.26 2.02 -14.76
N HIS A 98 -17.20 1.22 -14.81
CA HIS A 98 -15.82 1.70 -14.79
C HIS A 98 -14.95 1.03 -15.85
N ASP A 99 -14.03 1.81 -16.41
CA ASP A 99 -13.09 1.31 -17.41
C ASP A 99 -11.92 0.64 -16.69
N ALA A 100 -11.60 -0.62 -17.00
CA ALA A 100 -10.47 -1.31 -16.36
C ALA A 100 -9.12 -0.58 -16.49
N ALA A 101 -8.97 0.27 -17.52
CA ALA A 101 -7.77 1.04 -17.80
C ALA A 101 -7.63 2.33 -16.97
N ARG A 102 -8.57 2.64 -16.07
CA ARG A 102 -8.49 3.76 -15.12
C ARG A 102 -8.08 3.28 -13.74
N CYS A 103 -6.94 2.60 -13.67
CA CYS A 103 -6.45 1.95 -12.46
C CYS A 103 -6.00 2.90 -11.35
N CYS A 104 -5.89 4.20 -11.64
CA CYS A 104 -5.46 5.24 -10.69
C CYS A 104 -6.65 6.00 -10.08
N VAL A 105 -7.87 5.44 -10.12
CA VAL A 105 -9.07 6.11 -9.61
C VAL A 105 -8.98 6.38 -8.09
N PRO A 106 -9.03 7.65 -7.64
CA PRO A 106 -9.00 7.96 -6.21
C PRO A 106 -10.29 7.57 -5.49
N GLN A 107 -10.18 7.22 -4.20
CA GLN A 107 -11.35 6.91 -3.36
C GLN A 107 -12.35 8.07 -3.28
N ALA A 108 -11.86 9.32 -3.31
CA ALA A 108 -12.71 10.51 -3.30
C ALA A 108 -13.61 10.60 -4.55
N VAL A 109 -13.13 10.18 -5.72
CA VAL A 109 -13.92 10.16 -6.96
C VAL A 109 -15.04 9.11 -6.86
N ILE A 110 -14.72 7.90 -6.37
CA ILE A 110 -15.71 6.84 -6.16
C ILE A 110 -16.77 7.29 -5.16
N ALA A 111 -16.34 7.82 -4.01
CA ALA A 111 -17.23 8.30 -2.96
C ALA A 111 -18.14 9.45 -3.43
N GLY A 112 -17.60 10.38 -4.22
CA GLY A 112 -18.37 11.50 -4.77
C GLY A 112 -19.50 11.07 -5.69
N VAL A 113 -19.26 10.07 -6.56
CA VAL A 113 -20.32 9.49 -7.41
C VAL A 113 -21.38 8.78 -6.57
N ILE A 114 -20.96 7.99 -5.59
CA ILE A 114 -21.88 7.29 -4.69
C ILE A 114 -22.76 8.28 -3.91
N ALA A 115 -22.18 9.36 -3.38
CA ALA A 115 -22.91 10.38 -2.65
C ALA A 115 -23.93 11.11 -3.55
N ALA A 116 -23.58 11.41 -4.79
CA ALA A 116 -24.51 12.02 -5.74
C ALA A 116 -25.73 11.12 -6.01
N LEU A 117 -25.53 9.80 -6.12
CA LEU A 117 -26.59 8.82 -6.35
C LEU A 117 -27.59 8.65 -5.19
N GLU A 118 -27.37 9.32 -4.05
CA GLU A 118 -28.37 9.42 -2.98
C GLU A 118 -29.48 10.40 -3.32
N GLY A 119 -29.18 11.41 -4.15
CA GLY A 119 -30.12 12.46 -4.57
C GLY A 119 -30.50 12.43 -6.05
N CYS A 120 -29.86 11.58 -6.86
CA CYS A 120 -30.17 11.44 -8.29
C CYS A 120 -30.02 10.00 -8.79
N ASP A 121 -30.53 9.74 -10.00
CA ASP A 121 -30.46 8.42 -10.62
C ASP A 121 -29.25 8.20 -11.51
N ALA A 122 -28.51 9.25 -11.85
CA ALA A 122 -27.30 9.16 -12.65
C ALA A 122 -26.29 10.26 -12.31
N ALA A 123 -25.03 9.87 -12.16
CA ALA A 123 -23.94 10.78 -11.85
C ALA A 123 -22.62 10.30 -12.48
N ALA A 124 -21.76 11.21 -12.94
CA ALA A 124 -20.46 10.85 -13.49
C ALA A 124 -19.40 11.91 -13.20
N PRO A 125 -18.14 11.51 -12.93
CA PRO A 125 -17.06 12.43 -12.69
C PRO A 125 -16.61 13.07 -14.00
N GLY A 126 -16.36 14.37 -13.95
CA GLY A 126 -15.83 15.14 -15.06
C GLY A 126 -14.79 16.16 -14.60
N LEU A 127 -13.75 16.35 -15.40
CA LEU A 127 -12.79 17.44 -15.21
C LEU A 127 -13.17 18.60 -16.12
N ALA A 128 -13.37 19.79 -15.55
CA ALA A 128 -13.57 20.98 -16.35
C ALA A 128 -12.35 21.20 -17.28
N VAL A 129 -12.61 21.46 -18.56
CA VAL A 129 -11.53 21.72 -19.52
C VAL A 129 -10.94 23.10 -19.24
N THR A 130 -9.66 23.13 -18.86
CA THR A 130 -8.90 24.36 -18.57
C THR A 130 -8.08 24.85 -19.76
N ASP A 131 -7.59 23.92 -20.57
CA ASP A 131 -6.75 24.24 -21.72
C ASP A 131 -7.53 24.91 -22.84
N ALA A 132 -6.85 25.70 -23.68
CA ALA A 132 -7.44 26.21 -24.91
C ALA A 132 -7.73 25.04 -25.86
N LEU A 133 -8.96 24.99 -26.39
CA LEU A 133 -9.35 23.95 -27.34
C LEU A 133 -9.25 24.46 -28.77
N TRP A 134 -8.58 23.67 -29.60
CA TRP A 134 -8.46 23.88 -31.03
C TRP A 134 -9.26 22.85 -31.80
N ARG A 135 -9.89 23.28 -32.90
CA ARG A 135 -10.30 22.40 -33.99
C ARG A 135 -9.09 22.28 -34.92
N GLY A 136 -8.83 21.07 -35.41
CA GLY A 136 -7.71 20.83 -36.31
C GLY A 136 -8.09 19.93 -37.46
N ASP A 137 -7.33 20.05 -38.54
CA ASP A 137 -7.32 19.13 -39.68
C ASP A 137 -5.87 18.78 -40.00
N GLY A 138 -5.51 17.50 -39.89
CA GLY A 138 -4.12 17.06 -39.95
C GLY A 138 -3.22 17.73 -38.91
N ARG A 139 -2.29 18.58 -39.36
CA ARG A 139 -1.34 19.34 -38.52
C ARG A 139 -1.71 20.82 -38.37
N GLU A 140 -2.80 21.25 -38.97
CA GLU A 140 -3.21 22.66 -38.98
C GLU A 140 -4.35 22.90 -37.99
N VAL A 141 -4.26 24.02 -37.27
CA VAL A 141 -5.36 24.52 -36.42
C VAL A 141 -6.36 25.25 -37.31
N THR A 142 -7.57 24.70 -37.41
CA THR A 142 -8.65 25.24 -38.25
C THR A 142 -9.63 26.13 -37.49
N GLY A 143 -9.53 26.16 -36.15
CA GLY A 143 -10.33 27.06 -35.33
C GLY A 143 -10.14 26.84 -33.83
N THR A 144 -10.90 27.58 -33.03
CA THR A 144 -10.95 27.42 -31.56
C THR A 144 -12.35 27.00 -31.12
N GLN A 145 -12.45 26.41 -29.93
CA GLN A 145 -13.72 26.05 -29.31
C GLN A 145 -13.75 26.65 -27.89
N ASP A 146 -14.86 27.29 -27.52
CA ASP A 146 -15.04 27.75 -26.14
C ASP A 146 -15.09 26.53 -25.21
N ARG A 147 -14.24 26.56 -24.17
CA ARG A 147 -14.10 25.52 -23.16
C ARG A 147 -15.12 25.65 -22.03
N LYS A 148 -15.84 26.77 -21.93
CA LYS A 148 -16.83 26.99 -20.87
C LYS A 148 -17.91 25.90 -20.91
N GLY A 149 -18.09 25.20 -19.81
CA GLY A 149 -19.06 24.11 -19.69
C GLY A 149 -18.64 22.80 -20.36
N LEU A 150 -17.41 22.69 -20.87
CA LEU A 150 -16.87 21.44 -21.38
C LEU A 150 -16.14 20.69 -20.26
N PHE A 151 -16.40 19.38 -20.21
CA PHE A 151 -15.81 18.47 -19.24
C PHE A 151 -15.20 17.27 -19.95
N ALA A 152 -13.98 16.89 -19.55
CA ALA A 152 -13.39 15.61 -19.89
C ALA A 152 -14.04 14.54 -19.01
N ALA A 153 -14.91 13.73 -19.62
CA ALA A 153 -15.63 12.67 -18.92
C ALA A 153 -14.68 11.59 -18.36
N GLN A 154 -14.98 11.14 -17.15
CA GLN A 154 -14.27 10.07 -16.47
C GLN A 154 -15.23 8.95 -16.07
N THR A 155 -14.65 7.85 -15.55
CA THR A 155 -15.40 6.78 -14.89
C THR A 155 -14.81 6.60 -13.49
N PRO A 156 -15.55 6.07 -12.49
CA PRO A 156 -16.84 5.36 -12.59
C PRO A 156 -18.02 6.24 -12.97
N GLN A 157 -18.90 5.77 -13.84
CA GLN A 157 -20.18 6.40 -14.15
C GLN A 157 -21.28 5.66 -13.37
N GLY A 158 -21.97 6.40 -12.50
CA GLY A 158 -22.93 5.89 -11.56
C GLY A 158 -24.36 6.01 -12.07
N PHE A 159 -25.15 4.95 -11.89
CA PHE A 159 -26.55 4.92 -12.31
C PHE A 159 -27.43 4.07 -11.38
N ASP A 160 -28.72 4.35 -11.38
CA ASP A 160 -29.74 3.38 -11.00
C ASP A 160 -29.69 2.16 -11.94
N LEU A 161 -29.72 0.95 -11.36
CA LEU A 161 -29.58 -0.28 -12.12
C LEU A 161 -30.72 -0.49 -13.11
N ALA A 162 -31.97 -0.26 -12.71
CA ALA A 162 -33.12 -0.48 -13.58
C ALA A 162 -33.11 0.51 -14.75
N LEU A 163 -32.79 1.76 -14.46
CA LEU A 163 -32.63 2.84 -15.45
C LEU A 163 -31.58 2.47 -16.51
N ILE A 164 -30.35 2.19 -16.10
CA ILE A 164 -29.25 2.02 -17.06
C ILE A 164 -29.40 0.74 -17.88
N ARG A 165 -30.03 -0.31 -17.32
CA ARG A 165 -30.39 -1.52 -18.07
C ARG A 165 -31.40 -1.23 -19.16
N ALA A 166 -32.48 -0.50 -18.84
CA ALA A 166 -33.49 -0.13 -19.81
C ALA A 166 -32.89 0.75 -20.92
N ALA A 167 -32.05 1.73 -20.54
CA ALA A 167 -31.35 2.59 -21.49
C ALA A 167 -30.47 1.79 -22.46
N HIS A 168 -29.62 0.88 -21.96
CA HIS A 168 -28.78 0.03 -22.80
C HIS A 168 -29.56 -0.97 -23.66
N ALA A 169 -30.73 -1.43 -23.20
CA ALA A 169 -31.58 -2.33 -23.98
C ALA A 169 -32.27 -1.63 -25.15
N ALA A 170 -32.63 -0.35 -24.99
CA ALA A 170 -33.29 0.45 -26.02
C ALA A 170 -32.30 1.21 -26.93
N TYR A 171 -31.03 1.33 -26.54
CA TYR A 171 -30.03 2.07 -27.29
C TYR A 171 -29.41 1.22 -28.40
N ASP A 172 -29.46 1.75 -29.62
CA ASP A 172 -28.80 1.18 -30.79
C ASP A 172 -27.70 2.11 -31.32
N GLY A 173 -26.64 1.53 -31.86
CA GLY A 173 -25.49 2.26 -32.40
C GLY A 173 -24.36 2.55 -31.40
N PRO A 174 -23.34 3.31 -31.83
CA PRO A 174 -22.16 3.60 -31.01
C PRO A 174 -22.48 4.65 -29.93
N ALA A 175 -21.95 4.45 -28.74
CA ALA A 175 -21.95 5.43 -27.65
C ALA A 175 -20.52 5.74 -27.23
N ALA A 176 -20.26 7.02 -26.90
CA ALA A 176 -18.95 7.44 -26.39
C ALA A 176 -18.67 6.82 -25.00
N ASP A 177 -19.70 6.77 -24.15
CA ASP A 177 -19.70 6.23 -22.80
C ASP A 177 -21.14 5.90 -22.33
N ASP A 178 -21.31 5.50 -21.07
CA ASP A 178 -22.61 5.12 -20.53
C ASP A 178 -23.50 6.34 -20.21
N VAL A 179 -22.90 7.51 -19.99
CA VAL A 179 -23.61 8.79 -19.89
C VAL A 179 -24.34 9.12 -21.18
N ALA A 180 -23.71 8.90 -22.34
CA ALA A 180 -24.37 9.11 -23.64
C ALA A 180 -25.61 8.23 -23.80
N VAL A 181 -25.53 6.96 -23.37
CA VAL A 181 -26.65 6.01 -23.38
C VAL A 181 -27.78 6.48 -22.46
N ALA A 182 -27.48 6.85 -21.22
CA ALA A 182 -28.48 7.34 -20.27
C ALA A 182 -29.17 8.62 -20.76
N ARG A 183 -28.41 9.55 -21.35
CA ARG A 183 -28.94 10.81 -21.89
C ARG A 183 -29.84 10.59 -23.11
N ALA A 184 -29.49 9.65 -24.00
CA ALA A 184 -30.32 9.31 -25.14
C ALA A 184 -31.67 8.70 -24.71
N ALA A 185 -31.71 8.03 -23.56
CA ALA A 185 -32.94 7.56 -22.92
C ALA A 185 -33.70 8.64 -22.12
N GLY A 186 -33.25 9.90 -22.17
CA GLY A 186 -33.95 11.03 -21.53
C GLY A 186 -33.59 11.27 -20.06
N HIS A 187 -32.57 10.59 -19.52
CA HIS A 187 -32.18 10.76 -18.13
C HIS A 187 -31.14 11.89 -17.95
N ALA A 188 -31.37 12.74 -16.94
CA ALA A 188 -30.39 13.73 -16.52
C ALA A 188 -29.23 13.05 -15.79
N VAL A 189 -28.01 13.52 -16.04
CA VAL A 189 -26.79 13.01 -15.39
C VAL A 189 -26.10 14.16 -14.67
N VAL A 190 -25.89 14.01 -13.36
CA VAL A 190 -25.18 14.98 -12.52
C VAL A 190 -23.67 14.84 -12.75
N ILE A 191 -22.99 15.97 -12.96
CA ILE A 191 -21.52 15.97 -13.04
C ILE A 191 -20.97 16.08 -11.61
N THR A 192 -20.16 15.11 -11.20
CA THR A 192 -19.39 15.16 -9.95
C THR A 192 -17.96 15.61 -10.24
N PRO A 193 -17.21 16.13 -9.24
CA PRO A 193 -15.78 16.40 -9.41
C PRO A 193 -15.01 15.13 -9.85
N GLY A 194 -14.23 15.26 -10.92
CA GLY A 194 -13.24 14.26 -11.33
C GLY A 194 -11.87 14.51 -10.71
N ASP A 195 -10.86 13.75 -11.15
CA ASP A 195 -9.47 13.91 -10.69
C ASP A 195 -8.48 13.76 -11.86
N ALA A 196 -7.51 14.67 -11.97
CA ALA A 196 -6.50 14.66 -13.03
C ALA A 196 -5.63 13.39 -13.03
N ASP A 197 -5.49 12.74 -11.88
CA ASP A 197 -4.73 11.51 -11.68
C ASP A 197 -5.57 10.26 -11.99
N ASN A 198 -6.89 10.39 -12.15
CA ASN A 198 -7.77 9.32 -12.66
C ASN A 198 -7.63 9.13 -14.19
N ILE A 199 -6.39 8.91 -14.62
CA ILE A 199 -6.01 8.77 -16.02
C ILE A 199 -6.56 7.49 -16.62
N LYS A 200 -6.81 7.49 -17.93
CA LYS A 200 -7.12 6.29 -18.69
C LYS A 200 -5.89 5.87 -19.49
N ILE A 201 -5.31 4.72 -19.15
CA ILE A 201 -4.19 4.15 -19.91
C ILE A 201 -4.64 3.89 -21.35
N THR A 202 -4.05 4.64 -22.29
CA THR A 202 -4.41 4.63 -23.71
C THR A 202 -3.18 4.50 -24.60
N THR A 203 -2.05 5.05 -24.18
CA THR A 203 -0.76 5.08 -24.88
C THR A 203 0.34 4.45 -24.02
N PRO A 204 1.48 4.06 -24.61
CA PRO A 204 2.62 3.53 -23.84
C PRO A 204 3.10 4.47 -22.71
N GLY A 205 3.08 5.78 -22.94
CA GLY A 205 3.51 6.78 -21.95
C GLY A 205 2.63 6.80 -20.68
N ASP A 206 1.37 6.38 -20.79
CA ASP A 206 0.45 6.38 -19.66
C ASP A 206 0.81 5.33 -18.60
N PHE A 207 1.51 4.24 -18.96
CA PHE A 207 1.96 3.24 -18.00
C PHE A 207 2.98 3.82 -17.01
N ALA A 208 3.93 4.61 -17.50
CA ALA A 208 4.92 5.26 -16.65
C ALA A 208 4.25 6.30 -15.73
N ARG A 209 3.25 7.03 -16.24
CA ARG A 209 2.47 7.96 -15.42
C ARG A 209 1.65 7.21 -14.36
N ALA A 210 0.96 6.14 -14.73
CA ALA A 210 0.20 5.30 -13.81
C ALA A 210 1.09 4.70 -12.72
N ALA A 211 2.31 4.25 -13.07
CA ALA A 211 3.26 3.70 -12.10
C ALA A 211 3.61 4.72 -11.02
N ARG A 212 3.94 5.97 -11.39
CA ARG A 212 4.23 7.03 -10.42
C ARG A 212 3.05 7.39 -9.53
N LEU A 213 1.84 7.26 -10.04
CA LEU A 213 0.60 7.54 -9.28
C LEU A 213 0.22 6.40 -8.33
N LEU A 214 0.57 5.16 -8.69
CA LEU A 214 0.22 3.93 -7.97
C LEU A 214 1.34 3.36 -7.11
N GLU A 215 2.57 3.89 -7.23
CA GLU A 215 3.66 3.58 -6.31
C GLU A 215 3.27 4.11 -4.92
N ASP A 216 2.98 3.19 -4.00
CA ASP A 216 2.82 3.51 -2.60
C ASP A 216 4.08 4.23 -2.12
N ARG A 217 3.91 5.41 -1.55
CA ARG A 217 5.01 6.11 -0.88
C ARG A 217 5.35 5.30 0.37
N MET A 218 6.33 4.42 0.25
CA MET A 218 6.88 3.70 1.40
C MET A 218 7.33 4.72 2.45
N ASP A 219 6.72 4.68 3.63
CA ASP A 219 7.22 5.40 4.80
C ASP A 219 8.36 4.54 5.38
N ILE A 220 9.59 4.92 5.07
CA ILE A 220 10.80 4.26 5.55
C ILE A 220 11.39 5.10 6.67
N ARG A 221 11.54 4.51 7.84
CA ARG A 221 12.14 5.17 9.01
C ARG A 221 13.33 4.38 9.51
N THR A 222 14.39 5.10 9.85
CA THR A 222 15.57 4.52 10.48
C THR A 222 15.80 5.21 11.81
N GLY A 223 16.09 4.43 12.83
CA GLY A 223 16.48 4.92 14.14
C GLY A 223 17.82 4.34 14.55
N ASN A 224 18.49 5.04 15.46
CA ASN A 224 19.78 4.64 16.00
C ASN A 224 19.67 4.59 17.52
N GLY A 225 20.33 3.61 18.13
CA GLY A 225 20.51 3.49 19.57
C GLY A 225 21.99 3.51 19.92
N PHE A 226 22.29 4.01 21.11
CA PHE A 226 23.60 3.91 21.73
C PHE A 226 23.42 3.74 23.23
N ASP A 227 23.95 2.65 23.81
CA ASP A 227 23.88 2.38 25.23
C ASP A 227 25.24 1.91 25.76
N VAL A 228 25.47 2.10 27.06
CA VAL A 228 26.73 1.79 27.75
C VAL A 228 26.45 1.24 29.14
N HIS A 229 26.99 0.04 29.43
CA HIS A 229 26.97 -0.53 30.77
C HIS A 229 28.38 -0.75 31.30
N ALA A 230 28.60 -0.42 32.57
CA ALA A 230 29.86 -0.65 33.25
C ALA A 230 30.02 -2.13 33.63
N PHE A 231 31.26 -2.61 33.66
CA PHE A 231 31.54 -3.91 34.28
C PHE A 231 31.46 -3.82 35.81
N GLY A 232 31.03 -4.91 36.43
CA GLY A 232 30.98 -5.07 37.87
C GLY A 232 31.14 -6.53 38.30
N PRO A 233 30.95 -6.84 39.59
CA PRO A 233 31.03 -8.22 40.08
C PRO A 233 29.99 -9.13 39.39
N GLY A 234 30.43 -10.30 38.95
CA GLY A 234 29.59 -11.30 38.28
C GLY A 234 30.45 -12.40 37.65
N ASP A 235 29.81 -13.44 37.12
CA ASP A 235 30.45 -14.59 36.47
C ASP A 235 30.04 -14.79 35.00
N HIS A 236 29.20 -13.88 34.48
CA HIS A 236 28.77 -13.84 33.08
C HIS A 236 28.27 -12.44 32.71
N VAL A 237 28.22 -12.18 31.40
CA VAL A 237 27.48 -11.04 30.82
C VAL A 237 26.35 -11.56 29.93
N THR A 238 25.19 -10.94 30.01
CA THR A 238 24.07 -11.18 29.10
C THR A 238 24.13 -10.17 27.97
N LEU A 239 24.23 -10.65 26.72
CA LEU A 239 24.32 -9.81 25.53
C LEU A 239 23.42 -10.38 24.43
N CYS A 240 22.49 -9.55 23.93
CA CYS A 240 21.51 -9.94 22.92
C CYS A 240 20.74 -11.24 23.29
N GLY A 241 20.47 -11.44 24.58
CA GLY A 241 19.74 -12.57 25.16
C GLY A 241 20.57 -13.83 25.36
N VAL A 242 21.89 -13.72 25.30
CA VAL A 242 22.82 -14.84 25.46
C VAL A 242 23.76 -14.57 26.63
N ASP A 243 23.78 -15.49 27.59
CA ASP A 243 24.74 -15.45 28.70
C ASP A 243 26.10 -15.96 28.23
N ILE A 244 27.13 -15.15 28.44
CA ILE A 244 28.52 -15.46 28.10
C ILE A 244 29.33 -15.47 29.39
N ALA A 245 29.94 -16.62 29.68
CA ALA A 245 30.84 -16.76 30.83
C ALA A 245 31.96 -15.70 30.78
N HIS A 246 32.13 -14.97 31.88
CA HIS A 246 33.06 -13.84 31.96
C HIS A 246 33.49 -13.61 33.41
N SER A 247 34.61 -12.93 33.64
CA SER A 247 35.07 -12.61 35.00
C SER A 247 34.30 -11.46 35.68
N HIS A 248 33.35 -10.86 34.94
CA HIS A 248 32.56 -9.70 35.36
C HIS A 248 31.13 -9.86 34.84
N GLY A 249 30.18 -9.22 35.53
CA GLY A 249 28.85 -8.94 35.04
C GLY A 249 28.68 -7.50 34.56
N LEU A 250 27.53 -7.18 33.97
CA LEU A 250 27.17 -5.81 33.61
C LEU A 250 26.34 -5.16 34.71
N VAL A 251 26.65 -3.90 35.00
CA VAL A 251 25.91 -3.07 35.95
C VAL A 251 24.91 -2.23 35.18
N GLY A 252 23.62 -2.44 35.47
CA GLY A 252 22.53 -1.69 34.86
C GLY A 252 21.22 -1.90 35.60
N HIS A 253 20.17 -1.28 35.08
CA HIS A 253 18.80 -1.70 35.38
C HIS A 253 18.50 -3.00 34.62
N SER A 254 17.38 -3.69 34.93
CA SER A 254 17.02 -5.01 34.34
C SER A 254 18.12 -6.08 34.53
N ASP A 255 18.30 -6.94 33.52
CA ASP A 255 19.41 -7.91 33.39
C ASP A 255 20.67 -7.29 32.74
N ALA A 256 20.66 -5.96 32.52
CA ALA A 256 21.77 -5.19 31.95
C ALA A 256 22.25 -5.66 30.57
N ASP A 257 21.34 -6.15 29.72
CA ASP A 257 21.64 -6.48 28.32
C ASP A 257 21.77 -5.22 27.44
N VAL A 258 22.99 -4.71 27.33
CA VAL A 258 23.30 -3.51 26.53
C VAL A 258 22.91 -3.66 25.05
N GLY A 259 22.95 -4.89 24.51
CA GLY A 259 22.60 -5.16 23.11
C GLY A 259 21.10 -4.96 22.87
N MET A 260 20.26 -5.61 23.68
CA MET A 260 18.80 -5.47 23.59
C MET A 260 18.33 -4.05 23.86
N HIS A 261 18.91 -3.37 24.86
CA HIS A 261 18.56 -1.98 25.15
C HIS A 261 18.84 -1.07 23.96
N THR A 262 20.01 -1.21 23.35
CA THR A 262 20.41 -0.39 22.20
C THR A 262 19.49 -0.60 21.00
N VAL A 263 19.11 -1.85 20.71
CA VAL A 263 18.16 -2.14 19.62
C VAL A 263 16.76 -1.62 19.94
N THR A 264 16.34 -1.70 21.20
CA THR A 264 15.07 -1.15 21.68
C THR A 264 15.00 0.36 21.40
N ASP A 265 16.05 1.10 21.77
CA ASP A 265 16.15 2.53 21.48
C ASP A 265 16.21 2.85 19.99
N ALA A 266 16.90 2.03 19.19
CA ALA A 266 16.90 2.21 17.73
C ALA A 266 15.48 2.10 17.15
N ILE A 267 14.65 1.18 17.66
CA ILE A 267 13.25 1.03 17.22
C ILE A 267 12.41 2.23 17.70
N TYR A 268 12.54 2.68 18.95
CA TYR A 268 11.83 3.87 19.41
C TYR A 268 12.25 5.14 18.65
N GLY A 269 13.54 5.27 18.34
CA GLY A 269 14.06 6.34 17.50
C GLY A 269 13.42 6.33 16.11
N ALA A 270 13.31 5.15 15.48
CA ALA A 270 12.64 5.01 14.19
C ALA A 270 11.15 5.39 14.26
N LEU A 271 10.49 5.13 15.39
CA LEU A 271 9.10 5.51 15.63
C LEU A 271 8.91 6.97 16.08
N ALA A 272 9.99 7.70 16.37
CA ALA A 272 9.96 8.98 17.07
C ALA A 272 9.18 8.91 18.39
N ARG A 273 9.42 7.86 19.18
CA ARG A 273 8.74 7.55 20.45
C ARG A 273 9.65 7.65 21.67
N GLY A 274 10.74 8.42 21.58
CA GLY A 274 11.66 8.60 22.70
C GLY A 274 12.63 7.44 22.85
N ASP A 275 12.89 7.04 24.10
CA ASP A 275 13.88 6.06 24.52
C ASP A 275 13.31 5.11 25.59
N ILE A 276 14.06 4.08 25.94
CA ILE A 276 13.69 3.06 26.92
C ILE A 276 13.29 3.65 28.27
N GLY A 277 13.93 4.73 28.73
CA GLY A 277 13.65 5.37 30.00
C GLY A 277 12.31 6.10 30.04
N GLN A 278 11.79 6.52 28.87
CA GLN A 278 10.45 7.11 28.77
C GLN A 278 9.33 6.06 28.86
N HIS A 279 9.57 4.87 28.33
CA HIS A 279 8.59 3.75 28.38
C HIS A 279 8.71 2.95 29.68
N PHE A 280 9.93 2.83 30.22
CA PHE A 280 10.26 2.04 31.40
C PHE A 280 11.12 2.86 32.36
N PRO A 281 10.52 3.80 33.11
CA PRO A 281 11.27 4.69 33.99
C PRO A 281 12.06 3.91 35.05
N PRO A 282 13.38 4.15 35.21
CA PRO A 282 14.22 3.40 36.15
C PRO A 282 13.84 3.65 37.63
N SER A 283 13.08 4.71 37.90
CA SER A 283 12.51 4.98 39.23
C SER A 283 11.39 4.02 39.63
N ASP A 284 10.80 3.30 38.67
CA ASP A 284 9.74 2.35 38.94
C ASP A 284 10.33 0.98 39.36
N PRO A 285 10.08 0.53 40.60
CA PRO A 285 10.65 -0.70 41.12
C PRO A 285 10.29 -1.96 40.31
N GLN A 286 9.19 -1.94 39.55
CA GLN A 286 8.73 -3.12 38.82
C GLN A 286 9.69 -3.57 37.71
N TRP A 287 10.55 -2.67 37.21
CA TRP A 287 11.51 -2.96 36.13
C TRP A 287 12.87 -3.44 36.65
N LYS A 288 13.08 -3.45 37.97
CA LYS A 288 14.34 -3.92 38.56
C LYS A 288 14.46 -5.44 38.39
N GLY A 289 15.46 -5.88 37.63
CA GLY A 289 15.66 -7.29 37.31
C GLY A 289 14.64 -7.88 36.33
N ALA A 290 13.85 -7.04 35.66
CA ALA A 290 13.04 -7.48 34.53
C ALA A 290 13.95 -7.98 33.39
N ALA A 291 13.49 -8.93 32.58
CA ALA A 291 14.25 -9.40 31.44
C ALA A 291 14.20 -8.37 30.29
N SER A 292 15.32 -8.05 29.67
CA SER A 292 15.40 -7.04 28.60
C SER A 292 14.59 -7.40 27.35
N GLU A 293 14.26 -8.69 27.18
CA GLU A 293 13.36 -9.13 26.12
C GLU A 293 11.97 -8.48 26.20
N ILE A 294 11.52 -8.07 27.39
CA ILE A 294 10.24 -7.39 27.59
C ILE A 294 10.24 -6.04 26.85
N PHE A 295 11.32 -5.29 26.98
CA PHE A 295 11.46 -3.97 26.37
C PHE A 295 11.56 -4.08 24.85
N LEU A 296 12.35 -5.04 24.37
CA LEU A 296 12.53 -5.28 22.94
C LEU A 296 11.23 -5.72 22.27
N ARG A 297 10.48 -6.65 22.89
CA ARG A 297 9.16 -7.08 22.41
C ARG A 297 8.15 -5.93 22.41
N HIS A 298 8.18 -5.07 23.44
CA HIS A 298 7.33 -3.90 23.50
C HIS A 298 7.60 -2.93 22.34
N ALA A 299 8.87 -2.62 22.06
CA ALA A 299 9.24 -1.76 20.93
C ALA A 299 8.83 -2.34 19.57
N ALA A 300 9.06 -3.64 19.36
CA ALA A 300 8.60 -4.34 18.15
C ALA A 300 7.06 -4.33 18.03
N GLY A 301 6.35 -4.53 19.15
CA GLY A 301 4.89 -4.45 19.23
C GLY A 301 4.37 -3.06 18.84
N LEU A 302 4.96 -1.99 19.39
CA LEU A 302 4.59 -0.62 19.03
C LEU A 302 4.84 -0.31 17.55
N ALA A 303 5.89 -0.86 16.95
CA ALA A 303 6.12 -0.72 15.52
C ALA A 303 4.99 -1.38 14.71
N ALA A 304 4.62 -2.62 15.07
CA ALA A 304 3.53 -3.35 14.44
C ALA A 304 2.17 -2.64 14.61
N GLU A 305 1.86 -2.13 15.80
CA GLU A 305 0.64 -1.35 16.09
C GLU A 305 0.55 -0.07 15.26
N ALA A 306 1.69 0.59 15.00
CA ALA A 306 1.77 1.76 14.12
C ALA A 306 1.67 1.41 12.62
N GLY A 307 1.59 0.12 12.29
CA GLY A 307 1.50 -0.40 10.92
C GLY A 307 2.85 -0.49 10.20
N PHE A 308 3.96 -0.49 10.95
CA PHE A 308 5.30 -0.71 10.40
C PHE A 308 5.70 -2.18 10.48
N THR A 309 6.39 -2.63 9.45
CA THR A 309 7.18 -3.85 9.46
C THR A 309 8.62 -3.50 9.80
N LEU A 310 9.21 -4.15 10.81
CA LEU A 310 10.66 -4.08 11.05
C LEU A 310 11.38 -4.89 9.96
N THR A 311 12.28 -4.24 9.23
CA THR A 311 12.89 -4.84 8.02
C THR A 311 14.30 -5.36 8.24
N HIS A 312 15.08 -4.69 9.09
CA HIS A 312 16.39 -5.15 9.52
C HIS A 312 16.83 -4.44 10.81
N VAL A 313 17.75 -5.10 11.52
CA VAL A 313 18.49 -4.55 12.65
C VAL A 313 19.97 -4.83 12.44
N ASP A 314 20.80 -3.82 12.67
CA ASP A 314 22.25 -3.96 12.80
C ASP A 314 22.69 -3.57 14.21
N CYS A 315 23.40 -4.45 14.91
CA CYS A 315 23.85 -4.28 16.28
C CYS A 315 25.36 -4.49 16.36
N THR A 316 26.11 -3.51 16.85
CA THR A 316 27.56 -3.57 17.01
C THR A 316 27.94 -3.37 18.48
N LEU A 317 28.48 -4.43 19.08
CA LEU A 317 29.05 -4.43 20.43
C LEU A 317 30.49 -3.92 20.39
N ILE A 318 30.84 -3.01 21.30
CA ILE A 318 32.16 -2.36 21.38
C ILE A 318 32.78 -2.72 22.73
N CYS A 319 33.71 -3.68 22.71
CA CYS A 319 34.35 -4.23 23.91
C CYS A 319 35.65 -4.97 23.58
N GLU A 320 36.61 -4.99 24.51
CA GLU A 320 37.81 -5.86 24.39
C GLU A 320 37.49 -7.33 24.70
N ALA A 321 36.60 -7.55 25.67
CA ALA A 321 36.09 -8.86 26.07
C ALA A 321 34.60 -8.75 26.46
N PRO A 322 33.80 -9.82 26.32
CA PRO A 322 34.15 -11.13 25.76
C PRO A 322 34.26 -11.12 24.22
N LYS A 323 34.80 -12.21 23.65
CA LYS A 323 34.81 -12.39 22.19
C LYS A 323 33.40 -12.70 21.69
N ILE A 324 32.80 -11.78 20.93
CA ILE A 324 31.41 -11.93 20.46
C ILE A 324 31.26 -12.88 19.27
N GLY A 325 32.27 -12.99 18.39
CA GLY A 325 32.18 -13.78 17.14
C GLY A 325 31.63 -15.21 17.32
N PRO A 326 32.09 -16.00 18.31
CA PRO A 326 31.55 -17.34 18.59
C PRO A 326 30.07 -17.37 19.01
N HIS A 327 29.54 -16.28 19.57
CA HIS A 327 28.17 -16.21 20.10
C HIS A 327 27.20 -15.48 19.17
N ALA A 328 27.71 -14.71 18.19
CA ALA A 328 26.90 -13.90 17.28
C ALA A 328 25.79 -14.68 16.53
N PRO A 329 25.99 -15.93 16.06
CA PRO A 329 24.90 -16.69 15.44
C PRO A 329 23.71 -16.91 16.37
N GLU A 330 23.98 -17.25 17.64
CA GLU A 330 22.93 -17.48 18.63
C GLU A 330 22.23 -16.18 19.02
N MET A 331 22.99 -15.09 19.20
CA MET A 331 22.44 -13.76 19.45
C MET A 331 21.49 -13.32 18.33
N ARG A 332 21.89 -13.53 17.06
CA ARG A 332 21.04 -13.22 15.90
C ARG A 332 19.74 -14.01 15.94
N ARG A 333 19.80 -15.31 16.26
CA ARG A 333 18.63 -16.19 16.37
C ARG A 333 17.67 -15.75 17.47
N VAL A 334 18.19 -15.42 18.65
CA VAL A 334 17.38 -14.93 19.78
C VAL A 334 16.71 -13.60 19.42
N MET A 335 17.49 -12.61 18.98
CA MET A 335 16.98 -11.29 18.60
C MET A 335 15.93 -11.37 17.50
N ALA A 336 16.16 -12.18 16.46
CA ALA A 336 15.20 -12.40 15.37
C ALA A 336 13.86 -12.95 15.89
N GLY A 337 13.90 -13.93 16.81
CA GLY A 337 12.71 -14.47 17.45
C GLY A 337 11.96 -13.49 18.34
N LEU A 338 12.68 -12.58 19.02
CA LEU A 338 12.08 -11.51 19.83
C LEU A 338 11.40 -10.44 18.96
N LEU A 339 12.04 -10.08 17.85
CA LEU A 339 11.61 -9.06 16.91
C LEU A 339 10.53 -9.55 15.91
N GLY A 340 10.38 -10.87 15.76
CA GLY A 340 9.44 -11.46 14.80
C GLY A 340 9.87 -11.31 13.34
N ILE A 341 11.19 -11.32 13.07
CA ILE A 341 11.77 -11.18 11.73
C ILE A 341 12.71 -12.34 11.40
N ASP A 342 13.05 -12.52 10.13
CA ASP A 342 13.98 -13.56 9.70
C ASP A 342 15.41 -13.29 10.23
N GLU A 343 16.17 -14.35 10.54
CA GLU A 343 17.53 -14.23 11.08
C GLU A 343 18.49 -13.50 10.12
N ASP A 344 18.27 -13.58 8.81
CA ASP A 344 19.06 -12.87 7.80
C ASP A 344 18.83 -11.35 7.82
N ARG A 345 17.82 -10.88 8.57
CA ARG A 345 17.52 -9.46 8.84
C ARG A 345 18.14 -8.94 10.13
N VAL A 346 18.82 -9.78 10.90
CA VAL A 346 19.52 -9.38 12.13
C VAL A 346 21.02 -9.55 11.97
N SER A 347 21.77 -8.46 12.14
CA SER A 347 23.23 -8.49 12.23
C SER A 347 23.65 -8.21 13.67
N VAL A 348 24.55 -9.06 14.19
CA VAL A 348 25.25 -8.83 15.46
C VAL A 348 26.74 -8.90 15.16
N LYS A 349 27.44 -7.79 15.37
CA LYS A 349 28.87 -7.63 15.11
C LYS A 349 29.57 -7.12 16.37
N ALA A 350 30.89 -7.19 16.36
CA ALA A 350 31.68 -6.59 17.42
C ALA A 350 32.97 -5.97 16.90
N THR A 351 33.47 -5.00 17.66
CA THR A 351 34.77 -4.38 17.43
C THR A 351 35.42 -4.06 18.77
N THR A 352 36.76 -4.14 18.80
CA THR A 352 37.58 -3.66 19.91
C THR A 352 37.79 -2.15 19.79
N SER A 353 38.24 -1.53 20.87
CA SER A 353 38.66 -0.12 20.87
C SER A 353 40.18 0.01 20.88
N GLU A 354 40.88 -1.06 20.51
CA GLU A 354 42.33 -1.15 20.49
C GLU A 354 42.98 -0.72 21.82
N ARG A 355 42.36 -1.12 22.95
CA ARG A 355 42.77 -0.73 24.31
C ARG A 355 42.69 0.78 24.61
N LEU A 356 41.96 1.54 23.80
CA LEU A 356 41.71 2.97 24.01
C LEU A 356 40.32 3.20 24.63
N GLY A 357 40.19 4.26 25.44
CA GLY A 357 38.92 4.62 26.07
C GLY A 357 38.45 3.62 27.14
N PHE A 358 37.21 3.81 27.63
CA PHE A 358 36.67 2.98 28.71
C PHE A 358 36.41 1.54 28.27
N THR A 359 35.94 1.34 27.03
CA THR A 359 35.77 0.02 26.44
C THR A 359 37.12 -0.71 26.31
N GLY A 360 38.20 0.04 26.03
CA GLY A 360 39.55 -0.47 25.85
C GLY A 360 40.28 -0.78 27.16
N ARG A 361 39.93 -0.08 28.23
CA ARG A 361 40.40 -0.35 29.60
C ARG A 361 39.55 -1.38 30.33
N GLU A 362 38.61 -2.03 29.63
CA GLU A 362 37.69 -3.02 30.20
C GLU A 362 36.87 -2.46 31.38
N GLU A 363 36.48 -1.18 31.29
CA GLU A 363 35.62 -0.52 32.29
C GLU A 363 34.13 -0.77 32.02
N GLY A 364 33.77 -1.17 30.80
CA GLY A 364 32.40 -1.49 30.40
C GLY A 364 32.28 -1.91 28.94
N ILE A 365 31.04 -2.14 28.51
CA ILE A 365 30.67 -2.45 27.12
C ILE A 365 29.79 -1.32 26.61
N ALA A 366 30.08 -0.85 25.40
CA ALA A 366 29.17 0.03 24.65
C ALA A 366 28.52 -0.75 23.51
N CYS A 367 27.36 -0.28 23.06
CA CYS A 367 26.68 -0.85 21.91
C CYS A 367 26.09 0.25 21.03
N MET A 368 26.16 0.05 19.72
CA MET A 368 25.50 0.87 18.72
C MET A 368 24.53 0.00 17.92
N ALA A 369 23.31 0.48 17.68
CA ALA A 369 22.36 -0.22 16.83
C ALA A 369 21.64 0.70 15.87
N THR A 370 21.24 0.15 14.72
CA THR A 370 20.38 0.79 13.73
C THR A 370 19.21 -0.15 13.42
N ALA A 371 17.99 0.38 13.38
CA ALA A 371 16.79 -0.36 13.02
C ALA A 371 16.04 0.37 11.90
N THR A 372 15.52 -0.37 10.92
CA THR A 372 14.71 0.21 9.83
C THR A 372 13.31 -0.36 9.78
N LEU A 373 12.33 0.53 9.78
CA LEU A 373 10.90 0.28 9.71
C LEU A 373 10.35 0.70 8.35
N VAL A 374 9.42 -0.08 7.81
CA VAL A 374 8.73 0.24 6.54
C VAL A 374 7.23 0.09 6.70
N LYS A 375 6.49 1.08 6.21
CA LYS A 375 5.03 1.03 6.04
C LYS A 375 4.70 1.29 4.57
N SER A 376 3.99 0.36 3.95
CA SER A 376 3.56 0.39 2.55
C SER A 376 2.05 0.42 2.46
#